data_AF-A0A7L4P4I9-F1
#
_entry.id   AF-A0A7L4P4I9-F1
#
_cell.length_a   1.000
_cell.length_b   1.000
_cell.length_c   1.000
_cell.angle_alpha   90.00
_cell.angle_beta   90.00
_cell.angle_gamma   90.00
#
_symmetry.space_group_name_H-M   'P 1'
#
loop_
_entity.id
_entity.type
_entity.pdbx_description
1 polymer ?
#
loop_
_entity_poly.entity_id
_entity_poly.type
_entity_poly.pdbx_seq_one_letter_code
_entity_poly.pdbx_strand_id
1 'polypeptide(L)'
;MRKKMPSWMNVSMNNGKRLKSFLMGFAPSKYSSFIFMLFFLGGFLYAFLDPVRAQSTFYGGFFLNELTAQIFPPSEFSFQYLLNQFVFFLGKTSWGIFFNNLMVSLECIFSGFLIIPIILIDLFGFLGSVFYLLIMKWGIVKGVFLFAGSFHLIFEVLAAILVIDAFISFYGTIINSVRKKSLKTFTGGVLNKFVPLMLRIIILLFIAALLEVFWSTWWVYILTHPYIPWIDFYIGVYSCVY
;
A
#
# COMPACT_ATOMS: atom_id res chain seq x y z
N MET A 1 -26.83 -5.00 -52.44
CA MET A 1 -26.76 -3.93 -51.41
C MET A 1 -25.91 -4.39 -50.24
N ARG A 2 -24.69 -3.87 -50.06
CA ARG A 2 -23.88 -4.14 -48.85
C ARG A 2 -24.32 -3.16 -47.75
N LYS A 3 -24.85 -3.67 -46.63
CA LYS A 3 -25.12 -2.87 -45.43
C LYS A 3 -23.80 -2.27 -44.95
N LYS A 4 -23.66 -0.94 -45.00
CA LYS A 4 -22.57 -0.23 -44.31
C LYS A 4 -22.75 -0.47 -42.81
N MET A 5 -21.77 -1.11 -42.17
CA MET A 5 -21.76 -1.24 -40.71
C MET A 5 -21.62 0.15 -40.06
N PRO A 6 -22.24 0.36 -38.88
CA PRO A 6 -22.18 1.64 -38.18
C PRO A 6 -20.74 2.03 -37.79
N SER A 7 -20.40 3.31 -37.94
CA SER A 7 -19.05 3.86 -37.72
C SER A 7 -18.47 3.67 -36.32
N TRP A 8 -19.31 3.35 -35.33
CA TRP A 8 -18.89 3.11 -33.95
C TRP A 8 -18.27 1.72 -33.73
N MET A 9 -18.47 0.76 -34.64
CA MET A 9 -17.79 -0.54 -34.60
C MET A 9 -16.33 -0.49 -35.07
N ASN A 10 -15.87 0.65 -35.60
CA ASN A 10 -14.51 0.85 -36.10
C ASN A 10 -13.63 1.72 -35.19
N VAL A 11 -14.02 1.97 -33.94
CA VAL A 11 -13.10 2.58 -32.98
C VAL A 11 -12.18 1.47 -32.49
N SER A 12 -11.03 1.28 -33.15
CA SER A 12 -9.94 0.52 -32.55
C SER A 12 -9.49 1.30 -31.31
N MET A 13 -10.02 0.90 -30.16
CA MET A 13 -9.62 1.44 -28.89
C MET A 13 -8.20 0.96 -28.63
N ASN A 14 -7.25 1.86 -28.79
CA ASN A 14 -5.85 1.59 -28.55
C ASN A 14 -5.64 1.42 -27.03
N ASN A 15 -5.86 0.21 -26.52
CA ASN A 15 -5.89 -0.15 -25.10
C ASN A 15 -4.64 0.33 -24.34
N GLY A 16 -3.47 0.37 -24.99
CA GLY A 16 -2.23 0.86 -24.39
C GLY A 16 -2.25 2.35 -24.01
N LYS A 17 -2.94 3.22 -24.78
CA LYS A 17 -3.08 4.64 -24.45
C LYS A 17 -3.99 4.85 -23.23
N ARG A 18 -5.02 4.02 -23.06
CA ARG A 18 -5.93 4.07 -21.91
C ARG A 18 -5.26 3.58 -20.63
N LEU A 19 -4.52 2.48 -20.69
CA LEU A 19 -3.77 1.96 -19.54
C LEU A 19 -2.70 2.98 -19.08
N LYS A 20 -1.95 3.56 -20.02
CA LYS A 20 -0.97 4.61 -19.69
C LYS A 20 -1.63 5.81 -19.01
N SER A 21 -2.76 6.29 -19.55
CA SER A 21 -3.52 7.40 -18.96
C SER A 21 -4.04 7.06 -17.56
N PHE A 22 -4.53 5.84 -17.36
CA PHE A 22 -4.97 5.34 -16.06
C PHE A 22 -3.83 5.29 -15.04
N LEU A 23 -2.69 4.70 -15.40
CA LEU A 23 -1.50 4.61 -14.54
C LEU A 23 -0.91 5.99 -14.22
N MET A 24 -0.85 6.90 -15.19
CA MET A 24 -0.45 8.29 -14.96
C MET A 24 -1.40 9.01 -13.99
N GLY A 25 -2.65 8.54 -13.85
CA GLY A 25 -3.57 9.02 -12.83
C GLY A 25 -3.11 8.74 -11.40
N PHE A 26 -2.30 7.71 -11.15
CA PHE A 26 -1.77 7.41 -9.82
C PHE A 26 -0.46 8.15 -9.51
N ALA A 27 0.08 8.90 -10.46
CA ALA A 27 1.32 9.64 -10.24
C ALA A 27 1.10 10.76 -9.20
N PRO A 28 1.86 10.77 -8.10
CA PRO A 28 1.76 11.79 -7.08
C PRO A 28 2.30 13.14 -7.57
N SER A 29 1.97 14.22 -6.86
CA SER A 29 2.54 15.52 -7.13
C SER A 29 4.04 15.55 -6.81
N LYS A 30 4.76 16.50 -7.43
CA LYS A 30 6.19 16.71 -7.16
C LYS A 30 6.44 17.07 -5.69
N TYR A 31 5.50 17.77 -5.05
CA TYR A 31 5.62 18.21 -3.66
C TYR A 31 5.50 17.04 -2.68
N SER A 32 4.45 16.22 -2.82
CA SER A 32 4.25 15.04 -1.99
C SER A 32 5.36 14.00 -2.20
N SER A 33 5.84 13.84 -3.44
CA SER A 33 7.01 13.01 -3.75
C SER A 33 8.29 13.50 -3.05
N PHE A 34 8.52 14.82 -3.02
CA PHE A 34 9.69 15.39 -2.35
C PHE A 34 9.61 15.19 -0.83
N ILE A 35 8.44 15.38 -0.23
CA ILE A 35 8.20 15.12 1.20
C ILE A 35 8.50 13.65 1.51
N PHE A 36 8.00 12.71 0.71
CA PHE A 36 8.32 11.29 0.85
C PHE A 36 9.83 11.05 0.88
N MET A 37 10.57 11.56 -0.12
CA MET A 37 12.02 11.38 -0.19
C MET A 37 12.75 11.96 1.03
N LEU A 38 12.32 13.12 1.53
CA LEU A 38 12.91 13.75 2.70
C LEU A 38 12.80 12.84 3.94
N PHE A 39 11.62 12.32 4.23
CA PHE A 39 11.39 11.49 5.41
C PHE A 39 11.96 10.08 5.26
N PHE A 40 11.92 9.51 4.05
CA PHE A 40 12.60 8.25 3.74
C PHE A 40 14.10 8.36 3.99
N LEU A 41 14.77 9.39 3.46
CA LEU A 41 16.19 9.62 3.71
C LEU A 41 16.47 9.95 5.17
N GLY A 42 15.57 10.67 5.85
CA GLY A 42 15.67 10.94 7.28
C GLY A 42 15.67 9.67 8.11
N GLY A 43 14.76 8.74 7.83
CA GLY A 43 14.72 7.42 8.46
C GLY A 43 15.97 6.59 8.18
N PHE A 44 16.41 6.57 6.91
CA PHE A 44 17.64 5.89 6.52
C PHE A 44 18.86 6.43 7.28
N LEU A 45 19.03 7.75 7.34
CA LEU A 45 20.12 8.41 8.06
C LEU A 45 20.03 8.17 9.57
N TYR A 46 18.83 8.18 10.13
CA TYR A 46 18.62 7.87 11.54
C TYR A 46 19.09 6.45 11.87
N ALA A 47 18.71 5.46 11.07
CA ALA A 47 19.16 4.08 11.24
C ALA A 47 20.66 3.91 10.96
N PHE A 48 21.24 4.70 10.05
CA PHE A 48 22.69 4.73 9.82
C PHE A 48 23.47 5.25 11.02
N LEU A 49 22.97 6.30 11.69
CA LEU A 49 23.63 6.92 12.83
C LEU A 49 23.45 6.14 14.14
N ASP A 50 22.27 5.57 14.36
CA ASP A 50 21.92 4.82 15.57
C ASP A 50 20.98 3.64 15.25
N PRO A 51 21.53 2.51 14.74
CA PRO A 51 20.74 1.37 14.29
C PRO A 51 19.94 0.71 15.42
N VAL A 52 20.48 0.68 16.65
CA VAL A 52 19.81 0.07 17.81
C VAL A 52 18.56 0.88 18.16
N ARG A 53 18.69 2.21 18.21
CA ARG A 53 17.55 3.07 18.55
C ARG A 53 16.53 3.11 17.42
N ALA A 54 16.96 3.11 16.16
CA ALA A 54 16.07 3.00 15.02
C ALA A 54 15.27 1.69 15.02
N GLN A 55 15.92 0.56 15.36
CA GLN A 55 15.25 -0.72 15.53
C GLN A 55 14.21 -0.66 16.66
N SER A 56 14.52 -0.03 17.80
CA SER A 56 13.56 0.11 18.91
C SER A 56 12.40 1.06 18.60
N THR A 57 12.66 2.14 17.84
CA THR A 57 11.68 3.19 17.54
C THR A 57 10.66 2.71 16.51
N PHE A 58 11.12 1.99 15.49
CA PHE A 58 10.26 1.47 14.44
C PHE A 58 9.97 -0.03 14.60
N TYR A 59 10.22 -0.58 15.79
CA TYR A 59 10.03 -1.98 16.13
C TYR A 59 10.69 -2.98 15.17
N GLY A 60 11.73 -2.56 14.44
CA GLY A 60 12.56 -3.38 13.54
C GLY A 60 11.83 -4.10 12.39
N GLY A 61 10.50 -4.13 12.42
CA GLY A 61 9.65 -4.91 11.53
C GLY A 61 9.91 -6.42 11.56
N PHE A 62 8.88 -7.15 11.17
CA PHE A 62 8.85 -8.55 10.75
C PHE A 62 10.09 -9.12 10.03
N PHE A 63 10.90 -8.27 9.38
CA PHE A 63 12.12 -8.66 8.66
C PHE A 63 13.34 -8.95 9.56
N LEU A 64 13.37 -8.45 10.79
CA LEU A 64 14.59 -8.47 11.59
C LEU A 64 14.60 -9.48 12.73
N ASN A 65 13.49 -9.69 13.45
CA ASN A 65 13.55 -10.41 14.73
C ASN A 65 12.88 -11.78 14.79
N GLU A 66 11.70 -12.05 14.21
CA GLU A 66 11.04 -13.36 14.41
C GLU A 66 10.20 -13.77 13.19
N LEU A 67 10.83 -14.49 12.24
CA LEU A 67 10.11 -15.18 11.16
C LEU A 67 9.86 -16.66 11.51
N THR A 68 9.60 -16.98 12.78
CA THR A 68 9.20 -18.34 13.15
C THR A 68 7.68 -18.43 13.11
N ALA A 69 7.13 -18.55 11.90
CA ALA A 69 5.76 -18.99 11.73
C ALA A 69 5.67 -20.46 12.17
N GLN A 70 5.20 -20.71 13.39
CA GLN A 70 4.87 -22.06 13.84
C GLN A 70 3.51 -22.45 13.27
N ILE A 71 3.47 -23.64 12.70
CA ILE A 71 2.36 -24.10 11.87
C ILE A 71 1.76 -25.31 12.54
N PHE A 72 0.47 -25.22 12.83
CA PHE A 72 -0.32 -26.31 13.36
C PHE A 72 -1.24 -26.82 12.24
N PRO A 73 -0.92 -27.95 11.59
CA PRO A 73 -1.79 -28.51 10.58
C PRO A 73 -3.13 -28.91 11.21
N PRO A 74 -4.27 -28.71 10.52
CA PRO A 74 -5.54 -29.20 11.00
C PRO A 74 -5.51 -30.74 11.03
N SER A 75 -6.34 -31.34 11.88
CA SER A 75 -6.50 -32.79 11.93
C SER A 75 -7.07 -33.39 10.63
N GLU A 76 -7.82 -32.60 9.85
CA GLU A 76 -8.36 -33.01 8.55
C GLU A 76 -8.42 -31.83 7.56
N PHE A 77 -8.03 -32.08 6.31
CA PHE A 77 -8.25 -31.14 5.20
C PHE A 77 -9.64 -31.35 4.60
N SER A 78 -10.48 -30.32 4.68
CA SER A 78 -11.81 -30.29 4.08
C SER A 78 -12.03 -29.02 3.28
N PHE A 79 -12.99 -29.05 2.35
CA PHE A 79 -13.43 -27.84 1.64
C PHE A 79 -13.88 -26.74 2.61
N GLN A 80 -14.56 -27.13 3.69
CA GLN A 80 -14.99 -26.20 4.73
C GLN A 80 -13.81 -25.55 5.44
N TYR A 81 -12.75 -26.31 5.73
CA TYR A 81 -11.51 -25.77 6.29
C TYR A 81 -10.88 -24.74 5.35
N LEU A 82 -10.72 -25.07 4.05
CA LEU A 82 -10.15 -24.14 3.05
C LEU A 82 -10.97 -22.86 2.92
N LEU A 83 -12.30 -22.98 2.91
CA LEU A 83 -13.21 -21.85 2.82
C LEU A 83 -13.13 -20.97 4.09
N ASN A 84 -13.06 -21.58 5.27
CA ASN A 84 -12.87 -20.86 6.53
C ASN A 84 -11.53 -20.13 6.60
N GLN A 85 -10.44 -20.75 6.15
CA GLN A 85 -9.10 -20.15 6.20
C GLN A 85 -8.90 -19.09 5.12
N PHE A 86 -9.06 -19.45 3.84
CA PHE A 86 -8.65 -18.59 2.73
C PHE A 86 -9.69 -17.55 2.32
N VAL A 87 -10.98 -17.83 2.55
CA VAL A 87 -12.05 -16.89 2.18
C VAL A 87 -12.49 -16.09 3.39
N PHE A 88 -12.93 -16.75 4.46
CA PHE A 88 -13.49 -16.03 5.60
C PHE A 88 -12.43 -15.39 6.48
N PHE A 89 -11.39 -16.12 6.88
CA PHE A 89 -10.35 -15.56 7.75
C PHE A 89 -9.49 -14.55 6.99
N LEU A 90 -8.81 -14.92 5.90
CA LEU A 90 -7.98 -13.99 5.14
C LEU A 90 -8.79 -12.83 4.56
N GLY A 91 -10.02 -13.07 4.10
CA GLY A 91 -10.93 -12.01 3.67
C GLY A 91 -11.28 -11.04 4.79
N LYS A 92 -11.60 -11.53 6.00
CA LYS A 92 -11.86 -10.69 7.18
C LYS A 92 -10.62 -9.89 7.59
N THR A 93 -9.45 -10.50 7.60
CA THR A 93 -8.18 -9.83 7.94
C THR A 93 -7.85 -8.74 6.93
N SER A 94 -7.94 -9.06 5.63
CA SER A 94 -7.69 -8.08 4.56
C SER A 94 -8.68 -6.91 4.64
N TRP A 95 -9.94 -7.20 4.93
CA TRP A 95 -10.96 -6.17 5.13
C TRP A 95 -10.67 -5.28 6.34
N GLY A 96 -10.24 -5.88 7.45
CA GLY A 96 -9.84 -5.15 8.65
C GLY A 96 -8.69 -4.17 8.39
N ILE A 97 -7.63 -4.64 7.72
CA ILE A 97 -6.48 -3.80 7.32
C ILE A 97 -6.94 -2.67 6.40
N PHE A 98 -7.72 -3.00 5.36
CA PHE A 98 -8.24 -2.01 4.43
C PHE A 98 -9.05 -0.90 5.15
N PHE A 99 -9.97 -1.28 6.03
CA PHE A 99 -10.79 -0.31 6.78
C PHE A 99 -9.95 0.54 7.72
N ASN A 100 -9.02 -0.07 8.44
CA ASN A 100 -8.12 0.66 9.33
C ASN A 100 -7.32 1.71 8.56
N ASN A 101 -6.66 1.30 7.48
CA ASN A 101 -5.83 2.21 6.67
C ASN A 101 -6.68 3.29 5.99
N LEU A 102 -7.93 2.97 5.59
CA LEU A 102 -8.86 3.96 5.05
C LEU A 102 -9.27 4.98 6.10
N MET A 103 -9.63 4.55 7.32
CA MET A 103 -10.02 5.46 8.40
C MET A 103 -8.87 6.40 8.76
N VAL A 104 -7.67 5.86 8.96
CA VAL A 104 -6.45 6.65 9.19
C VAL A 104 -6.20 7.66 8.06
N SER A 105 -6.37 7.24 6.80
CA SER A 105 -6.24 8.12 5.65
C SER A 105 -7.26 9.25 5.66
N LEU A 106 -8.52 8.97 5.99
CA LEU A 106 -9.57 9.99 6.12
C LEU A 106 -9.27 10.97 7.25
N GLU A 107 -8.81 10.47 8.40
CA GLU A 107 -8.40 11.32 9.52
C GLU A 107 -7.21 12.22 9.13
N CYS A 108 -6.22 11.68 8.42
CA CYS A 108 -5.11 12.47 7.88
C CYS A 108 -5.61 13.59 6.95
N ILE A 109 -6.54 13.27 6.05
CA ILE A 109 -7.08 14.22 5.08
C ILE A 109 -7.93 15.32 5.74
N PHE A 110 -8.77 14.98 6.71
CA PHE A 110 -9.75 15.92 7.27
C PHE A 110 -9.32 16.59 8.57
N SER A 111 -8.29 16.08 9.24
CA SER A 111 -7.72 16.72 10.44
C SER A 111 -6.33 17.29 10.20
N GLY A 112 -5.54 16.71 9.28
CA GLY A 112 -4.15 17.07 9.03
C GLY A 112 -3.16 16.65 10.13
N PHE A 113 -3.61 16.51 11.38
CA PHE A 113 -2.73 16.25 12.52
C PHE A 113 -1.98 14.92 12.41
N LEU A 114 -2.67 13.88 11.94
CA LEU A 114 -2.10 12.54 11.86
C LEU A 114 -1.11 12.34 10.70
N ILE A 115 -1.01 13.30 9.76
CA ILE A 115 -0.07 13.20 8.63
C ILE A 115 1.36 13.07 9.15
N ILE A 116 1.75 13.88 10.14
CA ILE A 116 3.13 13.90 10.64
C ILE A 116 3.51 12.58 11.34
N PRO A 117 2.84 12.17 12.43
CA PRO A 117 3.24 10.96 13.14
C PRO A 117 3.04 9.71 12.28
N ILE A 118 1.89 9.57 11.60
CA ILE A 118 1.55 8.31 10.95
C ILE A 118 2.19 8.17 9.57
N ILE A 119 2.07 9.17 8.71
CA ILE A 119 2.56 9.05 7.32
C ILE A 119 4.04 9.41 7.23
N LEU A 120 4.43 10.57 7.77
CA LEU A 120 5.78 11.07 7.58
C LEU A 120 6.80 10.32 8.44
N ILE A 121 6.50 10.10 9.71
CA ILE A 121 7.43 9.42 10.64
C ILE A 121 7.24 7.90 10.55
N ASP A 122 6.06 7.39 10.91
CA ASP A 122 5.85 5.94 11.12
C ASP A 122 5.78 5.13 9.83
N LEU A 123 5.46 5.73 8.68
CA LEU A 123 5.51 5.03 7.38
C LEU A 123 6.77 5.38 6.60
N PHE A 124 6.99 6.65 6.25
CA PHE A 124 8.13 7.01 5.39
C PHE A 124 9.47 6.88 6.11
N GLY A 125 9.57 7.35 7.36
CA GLY A 125 10.76 7.18 8.19
C GLY A 125 11.06 5.72 8.53
N PHE A 126 10.01 4.94 8.83
CA PHE A 126 10.14 3.49 9.01
C PHE A 126 10.73 2.80 7.78
N LEU A 127 10.20 3.06 6.60
CA LEU A 127 10.67 2.43 5.36
C LEU A 127 12.14 2.72 5.07
N GLY A 128 12.58 3.97 5.28
CA GLY A 128 13.99 4.32 5.15
C GLY A 128 14.87 3.55 6.14
N SER A 129 14.41 3.44 7.39
CA SER A 129 15.11 2.72 8.45
C SER A 129 15.20 1.22 8.17
N VAL A 130 14.10 0.58 7.78
CA VAL A 130 14.05 -0.83 7.39
C VAL A 130 14.96 -1.10 6.21
N PHE A 131 14.96 -0.21 5.20
CA PHE A 131 15.82 -0.40 4.04
C PHE A 131 17.31 -0.40 4.42
N TYR A 132 17.75 0.51 5.29
CA TYR A 132 19.12 0.49 5.82
C TYR A 132 19.43 -0.81 6.58
N LEU A 133 18.54 -1.21 7.50
CA LEU A 133 18.75 -2.41 8.32
C LEU A 133 18.78 -3.70 7.48
N LEU A 134 17.96 -3.78 6.43
CA LEU A 134 18.00 -4.87 5.44
C LEU A 134 19.34 -4.92 4.70
N ILE A 135 19.86 -3.77 4.27
CA ILE A 135 21.18 -3.67 3.63
C ILE A 135 22.28 -4.15 4.58
N MET A 136 22.24 -3.74 5.85
CA MET A 136 23.24 -4.13 6.84
C MET A 136 23.20 -5.63 7.16
N LYS A 137 22.00 -6.22 7.24
CA LYS A 137 21.83 -7.64 7.59
C LYS A 137 22.11 -8.59 6.41
N TRP A 138 21.67 -8.24 5.20
CA TRP A 138 21.64 -9.16 4.05
C TRP A 138 22.50 -8.70 2.86
N GLY A 139 23.10 -7.52 2.93
CA GLY A 139 23.81 -6.87 1.83
C GLY A 139 22.87 -6.13 0.87
N ILE A 140 23.44 -5.19 0.10
CA ILE A 140 22.68 -4.24 -0.74
C ILE A 140 21.73 -4.94 -1.71
N VAL A 141 22.23 -5.92 -2.47
CA VAL A 141 21.45 -6.60 -3.51
C VAL A 141 20.25 -7.32 -2.92
N LYS A 142 20.45 -8.13 -1.88
CA LYS A 142 19.37 -8.87 -1.22
C LYS A 142 18.41 -7.94 -0.49
N GLY A 143 18.92 -6.90 0.18
CA GLY A 143 18.09 -5.90 0.85
C GLY A 143 17.13 -5.19 -0.11
N VAL A 144 17.61 -4.81 -1.31
CA VAL A 144 16.75 -4.23 -2.37
C VAL A 144 15.68 -5.22 -2.81
N PHE A 145 16.01 -6.49 -3.03
CA PHE A 145 15.02 -7.49 -3.43
C PHE A 145 13.98 -7.77 -2.36
N LEU A 146 14.36 -7.81 -1.08
CA LEU A 146 13.42 -8.00 0.04
C LEU A 146 12.48 -6.80 0.19
N PHE A 147 13.02 -5.59 0.07
CA PHE A 147 12.24 -4.36 0.13
C PHE A 147 11.27 -4.24 -1.06
N ALA A 148 11.75 -4.46 -2.28
CA ALA A 148 10.93 -4.44 -3.49
C ALA A 148 9.92 -5.61 -3.53
N GLY A 149 10.32 -6.75 -2.98
CA GLY A 149 9.46 -7.94 -2.81
C GLY A 149 8.31 -7.69 -1.86
N SER A 150 8.32 -6.64 -1.04
CA SER A 150 7.20 -6.27 -0.17
C SER A 150 6.17 -5.43 -0.94
N PHE A 151 5.55 -6.03 -1.96
CA PHE A 151 4.73 -5.28 -2.93
C PHE A 151 3.58 -4.48 -2.30
N HIS A 152 2.96 -4.99 -1.22
CA HIS A 152 1.90 -4.25 -0.51
C HIS A 152 2.39 -2.87 -0.04
N LEU A 153 3.61 -2.78 0.50
CA LEU A 153 4.20 -1.50 0.97
C LEU A 153 4.28 -0.47 -0.17
N ILE A 154 4.53 -0.88 -1.41
CA ILE A 154 4.57 0.04 -2.55
C ILE A 154 3.21 0.71 -2.75
N PHE A 155 2.12 -0.07 -2.66
CA PHE A 155 0.77 0.44 -2.80
C PHE A 155 0.36 1.31 -1.60
N GLU A 156 0.74 0.94 -0.39
CA GLU A 156 0.48 1.74 0.83
C GLU A 156 1.22 3.08 0.80
N VAL A 157 2.50 3.08 0.44
CA VAL A 157 3.29 4.30 0.28
C VAL A 157 2.68 5.20 -0.76
N LEU A 158 2.33 4.65 -1.93
CA LEU A 158 1.70 5.43 -2.98
C LEU A 158 0.37 6.03 -2.52
N ALA A 159 -0.45 5.25 -1.80
CA ALA A 159 -1.69 5.73 -1.21
C ALA A 159 -1.44 6.87 -0.22
N ALA A 160 -0.45 6.72 0.67
CA ALA A 160 -0.09 7.72 1.67
C ALA A 160 0.46 9.02 1.04
N ILE A 161 1.21 8.93 -0.06
CA ILE A 161 1.64 10.11 -0.83
C ILE A 161 0.40 10.81 -1.42
N LEU A 162 -0.55 10.05 -1.98
CA LEU A 162 -1.80 10.61 -2.51
C LEU A 162 -2.70 11.18 -1.41
N VAL A 163 -2.63 10.67 -0.17
CA VAL A 163 -3.31 11.25 1.00
C VAL A 163 -2.83 12.68 1.28
N ILE A 164 -1.53 12.95 1.17
CA ILE A 164 -0.97 14.30 1.27
C ILE A 164 -1.53 15.19 0.15
N ASP A 165 -1.57 14.69 -1.09
CA ASP A 165 -2.14 15.44 -2.22
C ASP A 165 -3.65 15.70 -2.03
N ALA A 166 -4.39 14.74 -1.47
CA ALA A 166 -5.81 14.88 -1.16
C ALA A 166 -6.06 15.91 -0.06
N PHE A 167 -5.25 15.92 1.00
CA PHE A 167 -5.26 16.96 2.05
C PHE A 167 -5.07 18.35 1.44
N ILE A 168 -3.99 18.54 0.66
CA ILE A 168 -3.68 19.83 0.02
C ILE A 168 -4.82 20.25 -0.92
N SER A 169 -5.35 19.31 -1.72
CA SER A 169 -6.42 19.57 -2.68
C SER A 169 -7.73 19.97 -1.98
N PHE A 170 -8.08 19.30 -0.87
CA PHE A 170 -9.29 19.57 -0.11
C PHE A 170 -9.25 20.97 0.53
N TYR A 171 -8.24 21.24 1.35
CA TYR A 171 -8.10 22.54 2.02
C TYR A 171 -7.80 23.68 1.03
N GLY A 172 -7.03 23.42 -0.03
CA GLY A 172 -6.80 24.38 -1.10
C GLY A 172 -8.11 24.77 -1.81
N THR A 173 -9.02 23.82 -2.00
CA THR A 173 -10.35 24.07 -2.56
C THR A 173 -11.23 24.88 -1.61
N ILE A 174 -11.19 24.61 -0.31
CA ILE A 174 -11.89 25.41 0.72
C ILE A 174 -11.39 26.86 0.69
N ILE A 175 -10.08 27.08 0.79
CA ILE A 175 -9.47 28.41 0.80
C ILE A 175 -9.84 29.19 -0.46
N ASN A 176 -9.77 28.55 -1.63
CA ASN A 176 -10.11 29.18 -2.90
C ASN A 176 -11.61 29.53 -2.98
N SER A 177 -12.48 28.66 -2.46
CA SER A 177 -13.92 28.93 -2.38
C SER A 177 -14.23 30.15 -1.52
N VAL A 178 -13.59 30.27 -0.35
CA VAL A 178 -13.74 31.43 0.55
C VAL A 178 -13.26 32.69 -0.15
N ARG A 179 -12.08 32.67 -0.77
CA ARG A 179 -11.52 33.82 -1.51
C ARG A 179 -12.43 34.28 -2.65
N LYS A 180 -13.03 33.34 -3.39
CA LYS A 180 -13.93 33.62 -4.51
C LYS A 180 -15.39 33.79 -4.10
N LYS A 181 -15.72 33.63 -2.81
CA LYS A 181 -17.08 33.68 -2.24
C LYS A 181 -18.08 32.83 -3.05
N SER A 182 -17.67 31.63 -3.48
CA SER A 182 -18.45 30.84 -4.44
C SER A 182 -18.44 29.35 -4.11
N LEU A 183 -19.60 28.85 -3.67
CA LEU A 183 -19.83 27.41 -3.45
C LEU A 183 -19.62 26.58 -4.72
N LYS A 184 -19.87 27.14 -5.91
CA LYS A 184 -19.58 26.46 -7.18
C LYS A 184 -18.09 26.16 -7.35
N THR A 185 -17.22 27.01 -6.81
CA THR A 185 -15.76 26.76 -6.81
C THR A 185 -15.41 25.59 -5.90
N PHE A 186 -16.05 25.51 -4.73
CA PHE A 186 -15.86 24.39 -3.81
C PHE A 186 -16.33 23.07 -4.43
N THR A 187 -17.59 22.99 -4.85
CA THR A 187 -18.17 21.76 -5.40
C THR A 187 -17.43 21.30 -6.66
N GLY A 188 -17.08 22.24 -7.54
CA GLY A 188 -16.29 21.94 -8.73
C GLY A 188 -14.88 21.44 -8.40
N GLY A 189 -14.21 22.00 -7.38
CA GLY A 189 -12.90 21.52 -6.94
C GLY A 189 -12.97 20.13 -6.28
N VAL A 190 -13.97 19.91 -5.44
CA VAL A 190 -14.19 18.61 -4.78
C VAL A 190 -14.45 17.52 -5.81
N LEU A 191 -15.40 17.72 -6.72
CA LEU A 191 -15.78 16.71 -7.71
C LEU A 191 -14.69 16.41 -8.73
N ASN A 192 -13.98 17.44 -9.20
CA ASN A 192 -13.02 17.26 -10.30
C ASN A 192 -11.60 16.94 -9.84
N LYS A 193 -11.26 17.18 -8.57
CA LYS A 193 -9.90 16.96 -8.04
C LYS A 193 -9.89 16.02 -6.84
N PHE A 194 -10.62 16.35 -5.78
CA PHE A 194 -10.57 15.59 -4.53
C PHE A 194 -11.18 14.19 -4.66
N VAL A 195 -12.38 14.06 -5.21
CA VAL A 195 -13.07 12.78 -5.35
C VAL A 195 -12.26 11.77 -6.20
N PRO A 196 -11.70 12.14 -7.37
CA PRO A 196 -10.81 11.24 -8.11
C PRO A 196 -9.58 10.80 -7.32
N LEU A 197 -8.99 11.67 -6.49
CA LEU A 197 -7.86 11.30 -5.62
C LEU A 197 -8.30 10.31 -4.55
N MET A 198 -9.44 10.54 -3.90
CA MET A 198 -10.00 9.63 -2.91
C MET A 198 -10.24 8.23 -3.48
N LEU A 199 -10.82 8.13 -4.69
CA LEU A 199 -11.05 6.84 -5.33
C LEU A 199 -9.73 6.10 -5.62
N ARG A 200 -8.68 6.82 -6.01
CA ARG A 200 -7.35 6.22 -6.23
C ARG A 200 -6.76 5.69 -4.93
N ILE A 201 -6.83 6.47 -3.85
CA ILE A 201 -6.39 6.04 -2.51
C ILE A 201 -7.13 4.76 -2.10
N ILE A 202 -8.47 4.74 -2.21
CA ILE A 202 -9.29 3.56 -1.88
C ILE A 202 -8.85 2.33 -2.68
N ILE A 203 -8.64 2.47 -3.99
CA ILE A 203 -8.19 1.35 -4.84
C ILE A 203 -6.81 0.85 -4.41
N LEU A 204 -5.87 1.76 -4.16
CA LEU A 204 -4.51 1.39 -3.75
C LEU A 204 -4.52 0.68 -2.38
N LEU A 205 -5.25 1.20 -1.40
CA LEU A 205 -5.35 0.59 -0.07
C LEU A 205 -6.03 -0.78 -0.12
N PHE A 206 -7.04 -0.94 -0.97
CA PHE A 206 -7.70 -2.23 -1.15
C PHE A 206 -6.74 -3.28 -1.74
N ILE A 207 -5.99 -2.91 -2.78
CA ILE A 207 -4.98 -3.79 -3.39
C ILE A 207 -3.86 -4.07 -2.37
N ALA A 208 -3.41 -3.05 -1.63
CA ALA A 208 -2.40 -3.19 -0.61
C ALA A 208 -2.81 -4.21 0.46
N ALA A 209 -4.02 -4.10 1.02
CA ALA A 209 -4.50 -4.99 2.07
C ALA A 209 -4.66 -6.44 1.59
N LEU A 210 -5.13 -6.65 0.35
CA LEU A 210 -5.16 -7.98 -0.25
C LEU A 210 -3.73 -8.52 -0.43
N LEU A 211 -2.82 -7.72 -0.96
CA LEU A 211 -1.44 -8.15 -1.11
C LEU A 211 -0.81 -8.42 0.26
N GLU A 212 -0.99 -7.56 1.25
CA GLU A 212 -0.41 -7.76 2.58
C GLU A 212 -0.79 -9.12 3.14
N VAL A 213 -2.06 -9.48 3.12
CA VAL A 213 -2.52 -10.76 3.68
C VAL A 213 -2.14 -11.94 2.78
N PHE A 214 -2.35 -11.87 1.46
CA PHE A 214 -2.10 -13.02 0.58
C PHE A 214 -0.63 -13.21 0.20
N TRP A 215 0.18 -12.16 0.29
CA TRP A 215 1.60 -12.15 -0.09
C TRP A 215 2.55 -12.28 1.09
N SER A 216 2.27 -11.66 2.26
CA SER A 216 3.10 -11.82 3.45
C SER A 216 3.13 -13.29 3.91
N THR A 217 1.98 -13.97 3.82
CA THR A 217 1.84 -15.40 4.08
C THR A 217 2.76 -16.24 3.19
N TRP A 218 3.05 -15.80 1.95
CA TRP A 218 3.88 -16.52 0.97
C TRP A 218 5.39 -16.19 1.06
N TRP A 219 5.77 -14.93 1.30
CA TRP A 219 7.19 -14.52 1.32
C TRP A 219 7.95 -14.92 2.58
N VAL A 220 7.29 -14.82 3.73
CA VAL A 220 7.82 -15.26 5.03
C VAL A 220 8.19 -16.73 4.98
N TYR A 221 7.40 -17.46 4.23
CA TYR A 221 7.48 -18.90 4.09
C TYR A 221 8.63 -19.33 3.15
N ILE A 222 8.82 -18.66 2.01
CA ILE A 222 9.93 -18.97 1.08
C ILE A 222 11.31 -18.56 1.61
N LEU A 223 11.39 -17.50 2.43
CA LEU A 223 12.68 -17.03 2.96
C LEU A 223 13.18 -17.78 4.20
N THR A 224 12.31 -18.56 4.84
CA THR A 224 12.65 -19.30 6.06
C THR A 224 12.76 -20.81 5.88
N HIS A 225 12.33 -21.35 4.73
CA HIS A 225 12.30 -22.80 4.49
C HIS A 225 12.75 -23.16 3.04
N PRO A 226 13.34 -24.35 2.82
CA PRO A 226 13.62 -24.86 1.47
C PRO A 226 12.32 -24.98 0.64
N TYR A 227 12.42 -24.72 -0.67
CA TYR A 227 11.31 -24.60 -1.63
C TYR A 227 10.21 -25.66 -1.46
N ILE A 228 8.95 -25.22 -1.35
CA ILE A 228 7.75 -26.07 -1.32
C ILE A 228 6.78 -25.65 -2.45
N PRO A 229 6.23 -26.60 -3.23
CA PRO A 229 5.29 -26.32 -4.31
C PRO A 229 4.03 -25.56 -3.87
N TRP A 230 3.49 -24.74 -4.78
CA TRP A 230 2.28 -23.92 -4.58
C TRP A 230 1.08 -24.70 -4.04
N ILE A 231 0.94 -25.96 -4.47
CA ILE A 231 -0.18 -26.81 -4.08
C ILE A 231 -0.08 -27.19 -2.60
N ASP A 232 1.11 -27.48 -2.10
CA ASP A 232 1.34 -27.94 -0.73
C ASP A 232 1.23 -26.81 0.31
N PHE A 233 1.52 -25.58 -0.11
CA PHE A 233 1.32 -24.36 0.71
C PHE A 233 -0.17 -24.04 0.91
N TYR A 234 -0.98 -24.08 -0.16
CA TYR A 234 -2.41 -23.75 -0.09
C TYR A 234 -3.32 -24.92 0.35
N ILE A 235 -2.88 -26.18 0.19
CA ILE A 235 -3.59 -27.35 0.73
C ILE A 235 -3.29 -27.50 2.24
N GLY A 236 -2.58 -26.55 2.85
CA GLY A 236 -2.60 -26.31 4.28
C GLY A 236 -1.56 -27.06 5.10
N VAL A 237 -0.44 -27.44 4.48
CA VAL A 237 0.73 -27.86 5.26
C VAL A 237 1.33 -26.68 6.04
N TYR A 238 0.93 -25.42 5.75
CA TYR A 238 1.55 -24.20 6.30
C TYR A 238 0.55 -23.03 6.52
N SER A 239 -0.05 -22.93 7.71
CA SER A 239 -0.90 -21.81 8.15
C SER A 239 -0.28 -21.06 9.35
N CYS A 240 -0.14 -19.74 9.23
CA CYS A 240 0.31 -18.87 10.32
C CYS A 240 -0.80 -18.65 11.35
N VAL A 241 -0.51 -18.83 12.64
CA VAL A 241 -1.38 -18.43 13.77
C VAL A 241 -0.64 -17.34 14.56
N TYR A 242 -1.38 -16.31 14.98
CA TYR A 242 -0.90 -15.28 15.90
C TYR A 242 -0.64 -15.83 17.30
#